data_AF-V5DMW0-F1
#
_entry.id   AF-V5DMW0-F1
#
_cell.length_a   1.000
_cell.length_b   1.000
_cell.length_c   1.000
_cell.angle_alpha   90.00
_cell.angle_beta   90.00
_cell.angle_gamma   90.00
#
_symmetry.space_group_name_H-M   'P 1'
#
loop_
_entity.id
_entity.type
_entity.pdbx_description
1 polymer ?
#
loop_
_entity_poly.entity_id
_entity_poly.type
_entity_poly.pdbx_seq_one_letter_code
_entity_poly.pdbx_strand_id
1 'polypeptide(L)'
;MGDPVASKLRLPNGSFKIATDFDEVFTPSYAQEGSGDEKDMKTDGVFQGSDRDAFVCAFGESAEECVARMRKKSVFGKHPNWSVVSVVVKAKDDLRQEELALQLIDIFNKIWEEGGITCSVRPHRALSVSPDSGIMEYLDGACSIDGIKKFCQVSSLAQFFNEAFGPVGSERHSKAEMNFVETMAGYSIVSYMLQVKDRHNGNLMISSEGHLVHIDFGFMFATSPGGINFESAPFKLSQELMEVMGGVGSAAFNYFKLLLYQGMVAVRERADDILGLVSLMTPYNTMSCFGSDPASTVQQLRSRFRFDLETETDFALHVKELILGSVDNWRTRRYDQFQTLQNGIL
;
A
#
# COMPACT_ATOMS: atom_id res chain seq x y z
N MET A 1 13.54 -35.12 9.52
CA MET A 1 12.60 -33.98 9.41
C MET A 1 13.41 -32.74 9.68
N GLY A 2 13.53 -31.83 8.69
CA GLY A 2 14.15 -30.52 8.91
C GLY A 2 13.22 -29.63 9.73
N ASP A 3 13.79 -28.64 10.40
CA ASP A 3 13.06 -27.64 11.19
C ASP A 3 12.07 -26.87 10.29
N PRO A 4 10.76 -26.90 10.57
CA PRO A 4 9.74 -26.19 9.77
C PRO A 4 9.86 -24.66 9.83
N VAL A 5 10.71 -24.10 10.70
CA VAL A 5 10.96 -22.65 10.85
C VAL A 5 12.23 -22.22 10.09
N ALA A 6 13.00 -23.16 9.54
CA ALA A 6 14.22 -22.84 8.79
C ALA A 6 13.90 -22.24 7.41
N SER A 7 13.91 -20.91 7.32
CA SER A 7 13.78 -20.18 6.05
C SER A 7 14.94 -20.49 5.12
N LYS A 8 14.64 -20.84 3.86
CA LYS A 8 15.65 -21.05 2.80
C LYS A 8 16.29 -19.75 2.31
N LEU A 9 15.69 -18.60 2.67
CA LEU A 9 16.11 -17.26 2.29
C LEU A 9 17.17 -16.68 3.22
N ARG A 10 17.45 -17.31 4.36
CA ARG A 10 18.39 -16.80 5.35
C ARG A 10 19.64 -17.67 5.46
N LEU A 11 20.78 -17.01 5.55
CA LEU A 11 22.02 -17.61 6.02
C LEU A 11 21.91 -17.85 7.55
N PRO A 12 22.71 -18.76 8.14
CA PRO A 12 22.68 -19.06 9.58
C PRO A 12 22.96 -17.86 10.50
N ASN A 13 23.50 -16.77 9.95
CA ASN A 13 23.76 -15.50 10.63
C ASN A 13 22.57 -14.53 10.59
N GLY A 14 21.43 -14.92 10.01
CA GLY A 14 20.20 -14.12 9.92
C GLY A 14 20.13 -13.15 8.74
N SER A 15 21.20 -13.00 7.94
CA SER A 15 21.19 -12.19 6.72
C SER A 15 20.58 -12.95 5.54
N PHE A 16 20.01 -12.23 4.58
CA PHE A 16 19.46 -12.84 3.37
C PHE A 16 20.53 -13.54 2.53
N LYS A 17 20.16 -14.65 1.91
CA LYS A 17 20.93 -15.33 0.89
C LYS A 17 20.67 -14.63 -0.44
N ILE A 18 21.49 -13.63 -0.76
CA ILE A 18 21.46 -12.94 -2.06
C ILE A 18 22.15 -13.86 -3.08
N ALA A 19 21.43 -14.23 -4.14
CA ALA A 19 21.99 -15.03 -5.22
C ALA A 19 23.03 -14.21 -6.00
N THR A 20 24.16 -14.81 -6.38
CA THR A 20 25.29 -14.11 -7.02
C THR A 20 24.99 -13.57 -8.43
N ASP A 21 23.89 -14.01 -9.03
CA ASP A 21 23.32 -13.59 -10.32
C ASP A 21 22.29 -12.45 -10.21
N PHE A 22 21.94 -12.04 -8.98
CA PHE A 22 21.01 -10.95 -8.69
C PHE A 22 21.48 -9.59 -9.25
N ASP A 23 22.78 -9.32 -9.20
CA ASP A 23 23.36 -8.06 -9.64
C ASP A 23 23.23 -7.83 -11.16
N GLU A 24 23.15 -8.88 -11.98
CA GLU A 24 23.09 -8.77 -13.44
C GLU A 24 21.71 -8.36 -13.96
N VAL A 25 20.64 -8.59 -13.19
CA VAL A 25 19.25 -8.30 -13.63
C VAL A 25 18.81 -6.87 -13.30
N PHE A 26 19.42 -6.24 -12.28
CA PHE A 26 18.94 -5.00 -11.69
C PHE A 26 19.97 -3.85 -11.57
N THR A 27 21.24 -4.02 -11.95
CA THR A 27 22.23 -2.92 -11.88
C THR A 27 22.34 -2.11 -13.19
N PRO A 28 22.36 -0.76 -13.13
CA PRO A 28 22.82 0.11 -14.20
C PRO A 28 24.35 0.15 -14.28
N SER A 29 24.91 0.34 -15.48
CA SER A 29 26.35 0.57 -15.69
C SER A 29 26.78 1.89 -15.00
N TYR A 30 27.64 1.80 -13.99
CA TYR A 30 28.21 2.97 -13.32
C TYR A 30 29.22 3.69 -14.21
N ALA A 31 29.09 5.02 -14.30
CA ALA A 31 30.19 5.92 -14.66
C ALA A 31 30.74 6.54 -13.35
N GLN A 32 32.07 6.56 -13.24
CA GLN A 32 32.84 6.95 -12.05
C GLN A 32 32.96 8.48 -11.87
N GLU A 33 33.44 8.83 -10.66
CA GLU A 33 34.05 10.08 -10.16
C GLU A 33 33.09 11.05 -9.43
N GLY A 34 33.39 11.55 -8.22
CA GLY A 34 34.58 11.43 -7.38
C GLY A 34 34.35 11.93 -5.94
N SER A 35 35.36 11.69 -5.11
CA SER A 35 35.48 11.89 -3.66
C SER A 35 35.31 13.33 -3.14
N GLY A 36 34.68 13.49 -1.97
CA GLY A 36 34.75 14.74 -1.19
C GLY A 36 34.19 14.66 0.24
N ASP A 37 35.12 14.62 1.19
CA ASP A 37 35.14 14.88 2.65
C ASP A 37 33.85 15.12 3.48
N GLU A 38 33.80 14.40 4.61
CA GLU A 38 32.89 14.59 5.76
C GLU A 38 33.11 15.93 6.48
N LYS A 39 32.01 16.64 6.79
CA LYS A 39 31.94 17.54 7.94
C LYS A 39 30.59 17.46 8.64
N ASP A 40 30.66 17.14 9.94
CA ASP A 40 29.59 17.31 10.92
C ASP A 40 29.06 18.75 10.95
N MET A 41 27.74 18.92 10.88
CA MET A 41 27.11 20.17 11.31
C MET A 41 25.74 19.91 11.93
N LYS A 42 25.66 20.11 13.25
CA LYS A 42 24.40 20.29 13.97
C LYS A 42 23.81 21.64 13.59
N THR A 43 22.55 21.67 13.17
CA THR A 43 21.73 22.89 13.20
C THR A 43 20.28 22.56 13.50
N ASP A 44 19.82 23.02 14.66
CA ASP A 44 18.41 23.24 14.97
C ASP A 44 17.85 24.30 14.00
N GLY A 45 16.95 23.87 13.11
CA GLY A 45 16.34 24.73 12.09
C GLY A 45 14.96 25.22 12.50
N VAL A 46 14.84 26.53 12.76
CA VAL A 46 13.57 27.25 12.91
C VAL A 46 12.87 27.32 11.53
N PHE A 47 11.62 26.84 11.47
CA PHE A 47 10.82 26.68 10.25
C PHE A 47 10.27 28.01 9.69
N GLN A 48 10.36 28.22 8.36
CA GLN A 48 9.68 29.29 7.62
C GLN A 48 8.26 28.86 7.17
N GLY A 49 7.36 29.85 7.03
CA GLY A 49 5.90 29.68 7.04
C GLY A 49 5.19 29.24 5.75
N SER A 50 5.87 28.83 4.68
CA SER A 50 5.22 28.32 3.44
C SER A 50 4.96 26.82 3.48
N ASP A 51 5.90 26.04 4.01
CA ASP A 51 5.88 24.56 3.95
C ASP A 51 4.84 23.94 4.92
N ARG A 52 4.32 24.75 5.85
CA ARG A 52 3.22 24.33 6.73
C ARG A 52 1.86 24.37 6.03
N ASP A 53 1.70 25.10 4.93
CA ASP A 53 0.37 25.35 4.37
C ASP A 53 -0.18 24.09 3.67
N ALA A 54 0.60 23.45 2.79
CA ALA A 54 0.18 22.22 2.10
C ALA A 54 -0.01 21.04 3.07
N PHE A 55 0.89 20.87 4.04
CA PHE A 55 0.79 19.80 5.04
C PHE A 55 -0.46 19.95 5.91
N VAL A 56 -0.72 21.16 6.42
CA VAL A 56 -1.92 21.44 7.24
C VAL A 56 -3.19 21.41 6.37
N CYS A 57 -3.11 21.83 5.11
CA CYS A 57 -4.22 21.76 4.17
C CYS A 57 -4.68 20.32 3.93
N ALA A 58 -3.74 19.38 3.73
CA ALA A 58 -4.05 17.98 3.51
C ALA A 58 -4.49 17.24 4.77
N PHE A 59 -3.78 17.44 5.89
CA PHE A 59 -3.93 16.59 7.08
C PHE A 59 -4.68 17.24 8.25
N GLY A 60 -4.89 18.56 8.21
CA GLY A 60 -5.54 19.30 9.28
C GLY A 60 -4.72 19.37 10.56
N GLU A 61 -5.43 19.43 11.70
CA GLU A 61 -4.82 19.32 13.04
C GLU A 61 -4.43 17.86 13.34
N SER A 62 -3.44 17.65 14.20
CA SER A 62 -3.05 16.30 14.59
C SER A 62 -4.12 15.60 15.44
N ALA A 63 -4.08 14.26 15.51
CA ALA A 63 -4.99 13.50 16.37
C ALA A 63 -4.86 13.93 17.85
N GLU A 64 -3.65 14.19 18.33
CA GLU A 64 -3.39 14.67 19.69
C GLU A 64 -4.00 16.06 19.94
N GLU A 65 -3.87 16.95 18.96
CA GLU A 65 -4.44 18.30 19.02
C GLU A 65 -5.98 18.25 19.03
N CYS A 66 -6.58 17.43 18.17
CA CYS A 66 -8.02 17.17 18.13
C CYS A 66 -8.52 16.64 19.48
N VAL A 67 -7.87 15.61 20.02
CA VAL A 67 -8.20 15.02 21.33
C VAL A 67 -8.07 16.05 22.45
N ALA A 68 -7.00 16.84 22.48
CA ALA A 68 -6.80 17.89 23.48
C ALA A 68 -7.86 19.00 23.40
N ARG A 69 -8.23 19.40 22.18
CA ARG A 69 -9.29 20.38 21.90
C ARG A 69 -10.66 19.87 22.35
N MET A 70 -10.99 18.61 22.05
CA MET A 70 -12.25 17.98 22.46
C MET A 70 -12.29 17.74 23.97
N ARG A 71 -11.17 17.38 24.61
CA ARG A 71 -11.08 17.15 26.07
C ARG A 71 -11.44 18.40 26.85
N LYS A 72 -10.96 19.56 26.42
CA LYS A 72 -11.26 20.86 27.03
C LYS A 72 -12.74 21.22 26.98
N LYS A 73 -13.46 20.78 25.93
CA LYS A 73 -14.89 21.05 25.73
C LYS A 73 -15.80 19.97 26.35
N SER A 74 -15.26 18.79 26.65
CA SER A 74 -16.04 17.67 27.15
C SER A 74 -16.37 17.81 28.63
N VAL A 75 -17.63 17.55 28.98
CA VAL A 75 -18.08 17.43 30.39
C VAL A 75 -17.34 16.31 31.13
N PHE A 76 -16.87 15.29 30.41
CA PHE A 76 -16.12 14.15 30.95
C PHE A 76 -14.60 14.30 30.83
N GLY A 77 -14.10 15.44 30.34
CA GLY A 77 -12.67 15.62 30.02
C GLY A 77 -11.73 15.47 31.23
N LYS A 78 -12.23 15.64 32.46
CA LYS A 78 -11.44 15.41 33.69
C LYS A 78 -11.25 13.93 34.03
N HIS A 79 -12.02 13.02 33.43
CA HIS A 79 -11.91 11.59 33.73
C HIS A 79 -10.55 11.06 33.23
N PRO A 80 -9.82 10.25 34.02
CA PRO A 80 -8.48 9.78 33.65
C PRO A 80 -8.50 8.88 32.41
N ASN A 81 -9.56 8.08 32.25
CA ASN A 81 -9.73 7.17 31.10
C ASN A 81 -10.55 7.80 29.95
N TRP A 82 -10.66 9.12 29.89
CA TRP A 82 -11.36 9.78 28.80
C TRP A 82 -10.53 9.68 27.51
N SER A 83 -11.14 9.18 26.43
CA SER A 83 -10.56 9.13 25.10
C SER A 83 -11.62 9.44 24.05
N VAL A 84 -11.17 9.70 22.82
CA VAL A 84 -12.01 9.88 21.65
C VAL A 84 -11.64 8.78 20.66
N VAL A 85 -12.65 8.25 19.98
CA VAL A 85 -12.48 7.34 18.86
C VAL A 85 -13.30 7.88 17.70
N SER A 86 -12.68 7.95 16.53
CA SER A 86 -13.31 8.37 15.28
C SER A 86 -13.66 7.13 14.46
N VAL A 87 -14.89 7.07 13.95
CA VAL A 87 -15.35 5.96 13.11
C VAL A 87 -16.18 6.47 11.94
N VAL A 88 -16.10 5.75 10.83
CA VAL A 88 -16.98 5.92 9.67
C VAL A 88 -18.09 4.89 9.75
N VAL A 89 -19.34 5.35 9.75
CA VAL A 89 -20.51 4.46 9.72
C VAL A 89 -20.95 4.30 8.28
N LYS A 90 -20.84 3.08 7.74
CA LYS A 90 -21.35 2.73 6.41
C LYS A 90 -22.70 2.05 6.54
N ALA A 91 -23.70 2.59 5.84
CA ALA A 91 -25.05 2.07 5.80
C ALA A 91 -25.39 1.68 4.36
N LYS A 92 -26.06 0.53 4.21
CA LYS A 92 -26.37 -0.15 2.95
C LYS A 92 -25.16 -0.73 2.22
N ASP A 93 -24.09 -1.02 2.96
CA ASP A 93 -22.85 -1.63 2.45
C ASP A 93 -22.53 -2.91 3.22
N ASP A 94 -22.15 -3.96 2.49
CA ASP A 94 -21.69 -5.24 3.07
C ASP A 94 -20.18 -5.20 3.33
N LEU A 95 -19.80 -4.97 4.60
CA LEU A 95 -18.39 -4.89 5.00
C LEU A 95 -17.70 -6.24 5.23
N ARG A 96 -18.37 -7.38 5.00
CA ARG A 96 -17.72 -8.70 5.20
C ARG A 96 -16.54 -8.91 4.26
N GLN A 97 -16.62 -8.36 3.05
CA GLN A 97 -15.53 -8.41 2.06
C GLN A 97 -14.34 -7.53 2.49
N GLU A 98 -14.63 -6.33 2.99
CA GLU A 98 -13.65 -5.43 3.59
C GLU A 98 -12.92 -6.12 4.75
N GLU A 99 -13.67 -6.73 5.67
CA GLU A 99 -13.12 -7.40 6.84
C GLU A 99 -12.22 -8.58 6.45
N LEU A 100 -12.64 -9.40 5.47
CA LEU A 100 -11.80 -10.47 4.93
C LEU A 100 -10.51 -9.93 4.31
N ALA A 101 -10.59 -8.87 3.50
CA ALA A 101 -9.42 -8.26 2.89
C ALA A 101 -8.43 -7.76 3.95
N LEU A 102 -8.92 -7.07 4.98
CA LEU A 102 -8.11 -6.53 6.07
C LEU A 102 -7.46 -7.64 6.91
N GLN A 103 -8.16 -8.77 7.15
CA GLN A 103 -7.57 -9.93 7.81
C GLN A 103 -6.44 -10.54 6.97
N LEU A 104 -6.64 -10.69 5.65
CA LEU A 104 -5.59 -11.18 4.75
C LEU A 104 -4.39 -10.22 4.70
N ILE A 105 -4.64 -8.91 4.68
CA ILE A 105 -3.61 -7.86 4.76
C ILE A 105 -2.78 -7.98 6.04
N ASP A 106 -3.41 -8.21 7.19
CA ASP A 106 -2.69 -8.44 8.46
C ASP A 106 -1.74 -9.65 8.38
N ILE A 107 -2.14 -10.69 7.64
CA ILE A 107 -1.29 -11.86 7.40
C ILE A 107 -0.14 -11.55 6.45
N PHE A 108 -0.37 -10.79 5.37
CA PHE A 108 0.70 -10.30 4.50
C PHE A 108 1.76 -9.54 5.29
N ASN A 109 1.33 -8.63 6.18
CA ASN A 109 2.23 -7.90 7.07
C ASN A 109 3.05 -8.82 7.98
N LYS A 110 2.42 -9.81 8.63
CA LYS A 110 3.13 -10.77 9.48
C LYS A 110 4.16 -11.58 8.69
N ILE A 111 3.84 -11.99 7.46
CA ILE A 111 4.76 -12.71 6.58
C ILE A 111 6.00 -11.85 6.28
N TRP A 112 5.82 -10.56 5.96
CA TRP A 112 6.93 -9.66 5.70
C TRP A 112 7.75 -9.34 6.96
N GLU A 113 7.09 -9.14 8.10
CA GLU A 113 7.74 -8.91 9.40
C GLU A 113 8.61 -10.11 9.81
N GLU A 114 8.05 -11.33 9.77
CA GLU A 114 8.78 -12.57 10.02
C GLU A 114 9.91 -12.79 9.00
N GLY A 115 9.67 -12.38 7.74
CA GLY A 115 10.66 -12.36 6.68
C GLY A 115 11.77 -11.34 6.88
N GLY A 116 11.59 -10.30 7.70
CA GLY A 116 12.50 -9.16 7.83
C GLY A 116 12.51 -8.27 6.59
N ILE A 117 11.40 -8.24 5.85
CA ILE A 117 11.19 -7.41 4.67
C ILE A 117 10.45 -6.15 5.14
N THR A 118 10.91 -4.97 4.73
CA THR A 118 10.31 -3.70 5.17
C THR A 118 9.01 -3.35 4.45
N CYS A 119 8.64 -4.14 3.44
CA CYS A 119 7.33 -4.13 2.80
C CYS A 119 6.24 -4.17 3.87
N SER A 120 5.36 -3.17 3.85
CA SER A 120 4.31 -3.04 4.87
C SER A 120 3.04 -2.48 4.26
N VAL A 121 1.93 -2.77 4.89
CA VAL A 121 0.63 -2.19 4.61
C VAL A 121 0.07 -1.65 5.91
N ARG A 122 -0.64 -0.52 5.88
CA ARG A 122 -1.34 0.01 7.07
C ARG A 122 -2.80 -0.45 7.04
N PRO A 123 -3.14 -1.60 7.66
CA PRO A 123 -4.54 -2.01 7.74
C PRO A 123 -5.28 -1.04 8.67
N HIS A 124 -6.40 -0.52 8.18
CA HIS A 124 -7.42 0.06 9.03
C HIS A 124 -8.34 -1.05 9.52
N ARG A 125 -9.25 -0.76 10.45
CA ARG A 125 -10.22 -1.75 10.95
C ARG A 125 -11.57 -1.57 10.30
N ALA A 126 -12.21 -2.68 9.95
CA ALA A 126 -13.62 -2.72 9.59
C ALA A 126 -14.33 -3.77 10.43
N LEU A 127 -15.59 -3.50 10.76
CA LEU A 127 -16.46 -4.40 11.49
C LEU A 127 -17.82 -4.43 10.79
N SER A 128 -18.18 -5.59 10.24
CA SER A 128 -19.55 -5.82 9.78
C SER A 128 -20.50 -5.95 10.98
N VAL A 129 -21.56 -5.14 11.01
CA VAL A 129 -22.57 -5.14 12.09
C VAL A 129 -23.84 -5.85 11.64
N SER A 130 -24.21 -5.70 10.37
CA SER A 130 -25.31 -6.42 9.71
C SER A 130 -24.90 -6.80 8.27
N PRO A 131 -25.73 -7.55 7.53
CA PRO A 131 -25.47 -7.84 6.11
C PRO A 131 -25.34 -6.61 5.20
N ASP A 132 -25.78 -5.45 5.66
CA ASP A 132 -25.87 -4.19 4.91
C ASP A 132 -25.43 -2.98 5.74
N SER A 133 -24.69 -3.18 6.85
CA SER A 133 -24.13 -2.09 7.61
C SER A 133 -22.88 -2.50 8.36
N GLY A 134 -22.04 -1.52 8.63
CA GLY A 134 -20.87 -1.72 9.46
C GLY A 134 -20.17 -0.42 9.81
N ILE A 135 -19.07 -0.59 10.52
CA ILE A 135 -18.29 0.51 11.05
C ILE A 135 -16.85 0.31 10.58
N MET A 136 -16.24 1.37 10.07
CA MET A 136 -14.83 1.41 9.71
C MET A 136 -14.10 2.40 10.62
N GLU A 137 -12.85 2.13 10.89
CA GLU A 137 -11.93 3.06 11.52
C GLU A 137 -11.75 4.28 10.63
N TYR A 138 -11.81 5.46 11.23
CA TYR A 138 -11.45 6.69 10.55
C TYR A 138 -9.92 6.85 10.57
N LEU A 139 -9.32 7.10 9.42
CA LEU A 139 -7.88 7.27 9.29
C LEU A 139 -7.48 8.71 9.62
N ASP A 140 -7.10 8.95 10.87
CA ASP A 140 -6.57 10.24 11.31
C ASP A 140 -5.26 10.58 10.57
N GLY A 141 -5.11 11.84 10.15
CA GLY A 141 -3.91 12.32 9.50
C GLY A 141 -3.63 11.66 8.13
N ALA A 142 -4.68 11.24 7.41
CA ALA A 142 -4.57 10.76 6.03
C ALA A 142 -5.54 11.51 5.11
N CYS A 143 -5.15 11.71 3.86
CA CYS A 143 -5.95 12.38 2.85
C CYS A 143 -5.90 11.62 1.52
N SER A 144 -7.02 11.47 0.82
CA SER A 144 -7.03 10.84 -0.50
C SER A 144 -6.20 11.65 -1.49
N ILE A 145 -5.59 11.00 -2.49
CA ILE A 145 -4.84 11.69 -3.54
C ILE A 145 -5.75 12.69 -4.27
N ASP A 146 -7.01 12.32 -4.52
CA ASP A 146 -8.04 13.23 -5.04
C ASP A 146 -8.26 14.45 -4.13
N GLY A 147 -8.39 14.22 -2.82
CA GLY A 147 -8.54 15.27 -1.81
C GLY A 147 -7.34 16.21 -1.79
N ILE A 148 -6.11 15.66 -1.81
CA ILE A 148 -4.87 16.44 -1.85
C ILE A 148 -4.86 17.36 -3.07
N LYS A 149 -5.16 16.85 -4.27
CA LYS A 149 -5.22 17.66 -5.50
C LYS A 149 -6.23 18.80 -5.40
N LYS A 150 -7.42 18.51 -4.89
CA LYS A 150 -8.52 19.50 -4.79
C LYS A 150 -8.27 20.55 -3.71
N PHE A 151 -7.88 20.11 -2.51
CA PHE A 151 -7.73 20.99 -1.35
C PHE A 151 -6.43 21.77 -1.39
N CYS A 152 -5.30 21.11 -1.73
CA CYS A 152 -3.99 21.74 -1.77
C CYS A 152 -3.70 22.43 -3.11
N GLN A 153 -4.58 22.28 -4.12
CA GLN A 153 -4.43 22.87 -5.45
C GLN A 153 -3.10 22.54 -6.14
N VAL A 154 -2.57 21.34 -5.87
CA VAL A 154 -1.33 20.82 -6.44
C VAL A 154 -1.59 20.15 -7.79
N SER A 155 -0.63 20.26 -8.69
CA SER A 155 -0.72 19.67 -10.03
C SER A 155 -0.29 18.20 -10.08
N SER A 156 0.59 17.78 -9.18
CA SER A 156 1.05 16.40 -9.04
C SER A 156 1.31 16.04 -7.57
N LEU A 157 1.26 14.75 -7.28
CA LEU A 157 1.60 14.24 -5.95
C LEU A 157 3.07 14.48 -5.57
N ALA A 158 3.99 14.45 -6.53
CA ALA A 158 5.41 14.78 -6.28
C ALA A 158 5.60 16.25 -5.86
N GLN A 159 4.80 17.17 -6.42
CA GLN A 159 4.76 18.57 -5.97
C GLN A 159 4.31 18.63 -4.50
N PHE A 160 3.22 17.93 -4.16
CA PHE A 160 2.75 17.85 -2.77
C PHE A 160 3.80 17.30 -1.82
N PHE A 161 4.51 16.24 -2.20
CA PHE A 161 5.56 15.66 -1.34
C PHE A 161 6.67 16.67 -1.02
N ASN A 162 7.07 17.49 -2.00
CA ASN A 162 8.03 18.55 -1.80
C ASN A 162 7.51 19.67 -0.88
N GLU A 163 6.25 20.09 -1.07
CA GLU A 163 5.64 21.17 -0.28
C GLU A 163 5.33 20.73 1.16
N ALA A 164 4.88 19.49 1.36
CA ALA A 164 4.41 18.99 2.65
C ALA A 164 5.52 18.38 3.53
N PHE A 165 6.49 17.70 2.92
CA PHE A 165 7.58 17.01 3.64
C PHE A 165 8.93 17.72 3.52
N GLY A 166 9.01 18.80 2.74
CA GLY A 166 10.23 19.54 2.45
C GLY A 166 10.89 19.09 1.14
N PRO A 167 11.96 19.79 0.72
CA PRO A 167 12.62 19.52 -0.56
C PRO A 167 13.24 18.13 -0.61
N VAL A 168 13.36 17.58 -1.83
CA VAL A 168 14.07 16.31 -2.10
C VAL A 168 15.44 16.31 -1.43
N GLY A 169 15.75 15.23 -0.70
CA GLY A 169 17.00 15.06 0.05
C GLY A 169 16.98 15.59 1.48
N SER A 170 15.92 16.29 1.91
CA SER A 170 15.71 16.57 3.33
C SER A 170 15.34 15.28 4.09
N GLU A 171 15.73 15.19 5.37
CA GLU A 171 15.47 14.00 6.19
C GLU A 171 13.98 13.61 6.21
N ARG A 172 13.10 14.60 6.35
CA ARG A 172 11.65 14.40 6.38
C ARG A 172 11.11 13.91 5.03
N HIS A 173 11.59 14.48 3.93
CA HIS A 173 11.21 14.04 2.59
C HIS A 173 11.68 12.61 2.32
N SER A 174 12.95 12.31 2.58
CA SER A 174 13.51 10.97 2.38
C SER A 174 12.79 9.91 3.22
N LYS A 175 12.41 10.23 4.46
CA LYS A 175 11.60 9.34 5.29
C LYS A 175 10.19 9.12 4.71
N ALA A 176 9.53 10.18 4.26
CA ALA A 176 8.21 10.09 3.65
C ALA A 176 8.24 9.30 2.32
N GLU A 177 9.26 9.52 1.48
CA GLU A 177 9.49 8.77 0.25
C GLU A 177 9.73 7.28 0.52
N MET A 178 10.54 6.96 1.54
CA MET A 178 10.79 5.57 1.93
C MET A 178 9.50 4.88 2.41
N ASN A 179 8.75 5.53 3.30
CA ASN A 179 7.44 5.05 3.75
C ASN A 179 6.46 4.83 2.58
N PHE A 180 6.47 5.75 1.60
CA PHE A 180 5.68 5.63 0.39
C PHE A 180 6.10 4.41 -0.44
N VAL A 181 7.39 4.22 -0.69
CA VAL A 181 7.94 3.09 -1.47
C VAL A 181 7.57 1.74 -0.83
N GLU A 182 7.76 1.62 0.49
CA GLU A 182 7.49 0.37 1.23
C GLU A 182 6.00 0.01 1.19
N THR A 183 5.12 0.99 1.36
CA THR A 183 3.68 0.77 1.32
C THR A 183 3.12 0.61 -0.09
N MET A 184 3.71 1.29 -1.07
CA MET A 184 3.40 1.09 -2.48
C MET A 184 3.75 -0.33 -2.93
N ALA A 185 4.89 -0.88 -2.50
CA ALA A 185 5.25 -2.29 -2.75
C ALA A 185 4.24 -3.24 -2.10
N GLY A 186 3.91 -3.02 -0.81
CA GLY A 186 2.95 -3.85 -0.08
C GLY A 186 1.56 -3.88 -0.72
N TYR A 187 0.99 -2.71 -1.00
CA TYR A 187 -0.31 -2.62 -1.66
C TYR A 187 -0.29 -3.13 -3.10
N SER A 188 0.83 -3.08 -3.80
CA SER A 188 0.97 -3.67 -5.14
C SER A 188 0.86 -5.20 -5.09
N ILE A 189 1.52 -5.84 -4.10
CA ILE A 189 1.42 -7.28 -3.86
C ILE A 189 0.00 -7.66 -3.47
N VAL A 190 -0.59 -6.96 -2.49
CA VAL A 190 -1.97 -7.21 -2.04
C VAL A 190 -2.96 -7.07 -3.19
N SER A 191 -2.83 -6.01 -4.00
CA SER A 191 -3.72 -5.76 -5.15
C SER A 191 -3.62 -6.88 -6.19
N TYR A 192 -2.41 -7.37 -6.47
CA TYR A 192 -2.20 -8.47 -7.39
C TYR A 192 -2.80 -9.77 -6.84
N MET A 193 -2.46 -10.13 -5.60
CA MET A 193 -2.85 -11.39 -4.98
C MET A 193 -4.35 -11.47 -4.71
N LEU A 194 -4.97 -10.39 -4.24
CA LEU A 194 -6.38 -10.33 -3.92
C LEU A 194 -7.25 -9.84 -5.08
N GLN A 195 -6.65 -9.44 -6.21
CA GLN A 195 -7.37 -8.90 -7.37
C GLN A 195 -8.26 -7.70 -7.02
N VAL A 196 -7.72 -6.73 -6.28
CA VAL A 196 -8.44 -5.50 -5.94
C VAL A 196 -8.68 -4.68 -7.21
N LYS A 197 -9.92 -4.19 -7.42
CA LYS A 197 -10.39 -3.56 -8.68
C LYS A 197 -10.76 -2.08 -8.61
N ASP A 198 -11.11 -1.53 -7.45
CA ASP A 198 -11.58 -0.14 -7.36
C ASP A 198 -10.42 0.82 -7.02
N ARG A 199 -9.37 0.77 -7.83
CA ARG A 199 -8.08 1.41 -7.55
C ARG A 199 -7.99 2.80 -8.18
N HIS A 200 -8.69 3.77 -7.60
CA HIS A 200 -8.66 5.17 -8.06
C HIS A 200 -8.10 6.12 -7.00
N ASN A 201 -7.81 7.37 -7.39
CA ASN A 201 -7.18 8.36 -6.50
C ASN A 201 -8.04 8.75 -5.28
N GLY A 202 -9.35 8.50 -5.33
CA GLY A 202 -10.22 8.60 -4.15
C GLY A 202 -10.03 7.51 -3.09
N ASN A 203 -9.58 6.30 -3.47
CA ASN A 203 -9.38 5.16 -2.58
C ASN A 203 -7.91 4.98 -2.18
N LEU A 204 -7.01 5.75 -2.80
CA LEU A 204 -5.60 5.82 -2.43
C LEU A 204 -5.38 7.07 -1.58
N MET A 205 -4.98 6.89 -0.33
CA MET A 205 -4.69 7.93 0.63
C MET A 205 -3.19 8.05 0.88
N ILE A 206 -2.75 9.25 1.24
CA ILE A 206 -1.41 9.50 1.77
C ILE A 206 -1.56 9.86 3.24
N SER A 207 -0.74 9.27 4.10
CA SER A 207 -0.66 9.64 5.51
C SER A 207 0.28 10.83 5.74
N SER A 208 0.14 11.47 6.89
CA SER A 208 1.02 12.52 7.41
C SER A 208 2.48 12.08 7.62
N GLU A 209 2.76 10.77 7.52
CA GLU A 209 4.11 10.19 7.54
C GLU A 209 4.61 9.79 6.15
N GLY A 210 3.82 9.98 5.08
CA GLY A 210 4.19 9.65 3.69
C GLY A 210 3.78 8.27 3.21
N HIS A 211 3.20 7.41 4.06
CA HIS A 211 2.68 6.11 3.63
C HIS A 211 1.53 6.26 2.62
N LEU A 212 1.51 5.42 1.60
CA LEU A 212 0.32 5.11 0.82
C LEU A 212 -0.60 4.21 1.65
N VAL A 213 -1.90 4.50 1.65
CA VAL A 213 -2.94 3.70 2.33
C VAL A 213 -4.09 3.49 1.37
N HIS A 214 -4.35 2.24 1.00
CA HIS A 214 -5.52 1.87 0.18
C HIS A 214 -6.70 1.57 1.11
N ILE A 215 -7.85 2.13 0.78
CA ILE A 215 -9.14 1.89 1.45
C ILE A 215 -10.16 1.35 0.46
N ASP A 216 -11.25 0.78 0.96
CA ASP A 216 -12.37 0.25 0.18
C ASP A 216 -11.99 -0.97 -0.69
N PHE A 217 -11.84 -2.10 -0.02
CA PHE A 217 -11.64 -3.43 -0.60
C PHE A 217 -12.95 -4.14 -0.97
N GLY A 218 -14.06 -3.41 -1.11
CA GLY A 218 -15.36 -3.96 -1.49
C GLY A 218 -15.37 -4.70 -2.84
N PHE A 219 -14.37 -4.48 -3.68
CA PHE A 219 -14.19 -5.15 -4.97
C PHE A 219 -12.87 -5.92 -5.03
N MET A 220 -12.92 -7.18 -4.61
CA MET A 220 -11.80 -8.13 -4.64
C MET A 220 -12.19 -9.47 -5.25
N PHE A 221 -11.19 -10.30 -5.57
CA PHE A 221 -11.32 -11.61 -6.20
C PHE A 221 -12.15 -11.57 -7.49
N ALA A 222 -13.36 -12.12 -7.48
CA ALA A 222 -14.22 -12.24 -8.65
C ALA A 222 -15.17 -11.04 -8.85
N THR A 223 -15.31 -10.15 -7.85
CA THR A 223 -16.22 -8.99 -7.97
C THR A 223 -15.49 -7.80 -8.61
N SER A 224 -16.16 -7.17 -9.58
CA SER A 224 -15.71 -5.96 -10.25
C SER A 224 -16.78 -4.87 -10.20
N PRO A 225 -16.40 -3.58 -10.07
CA PRO A 225 -17.34 -2.47 -10.16
C PRO A 225 -18.17 -2.53 -11.46
N GLY A 226 -19.50 -2.45 -11.34
CA GLY A 226 -20.41 -2.44 -12.49
C GLY A 226 -20.46 -3.73 -13.32
N GLY A 227 -19.88 -4.85 -12.85
CA GLY A 227 -19.92 -6.14 -13.54
C GLY A 227 -19.06 -6.25 -14.80
N ILE A 228 -18.24 -5.23 -15.08
CA ILE A 228 -17.31 -5.20 -16.22
C ILE A 228 -15.89 -5.22 -15.65
N ASN A 229 -15.06 -6.15 -16.14
CA ASN A 229 -13.64 -6.24 -15.75
C ASN A 229 -12.83 -5.12 -16.41
N PHE A 230 -12.98 -3.89 -15.90
CA PHE A 230 -12.26 -2.71 -16.38
C PHE A 230 -10.76 -2.77 -16.05
N GLU A 231 -10.37 -3.37 -14.92
CA GLU A 231 -8.99 -3.45 -14.48
C GLU A 231 -8.30 -4.77 -14.85
N SER A 232 -7.46 -4.69 -15.89
CA SER A 232 -6.53 -5.75 -16.28
C SER A 232 -5.09 -5.51 -15.82
N ALA A 233 -4.78 -4.34 -15.25
CA ALA A 233 -3.45 -4.07 -14.69
C ALA A 233 -3.27 -4.88 -13.40
N PRO A 234 -2.09 -5.49 -13.16
CA PRO A 234 -1.80 -6.21 -11.92
C PRO A 234 -2.02 -5.36 -10.66
N PHE A 235 -1.53 -4.12 -10.68
CA PHE A 235 -1.73 -3.10 -9.66
C PHE A 235 -1.67 -1.70 -10.29
N LYS A 236 -2.07 -0.66 -9.55
CA LYS A 236 -2.03 0.73 -10.04
C LYS A 236 -0.63 1.32 -9.85
N LEU A 237 0.09 1.56 -10.93
CA LEU A 237 1.39 2.24 -10.93
C LEU A 237 1.37 3.38 -11.97
N SER A 238 0.68 4.47 -11.64
CA SER A 238 0.57 5.64 -12.52
C SER A 238 1.85 6.46 -12.53
N GLN A 239 1.99 7.31 -13.56
CA GLN A 239 3.11 8.25 -13.65
C GLN A 239 3.27 9.11 -12.38
N GLU A 240 2.17 9.59 -11.82
CA GLU A 240 2.17 10.39 -10.59
C GLU A 240 2.75 9.65 -9.38
N LEU A 241 2.46 8.36 -9.21
CA LEU A 241 3.04 7.55 -8.13
C LEU A 241 4.54 7.28 -8.38
N MET A 242 4.94 7.13 -9.64
CA MET A 242 6.36 6.96 -9.99
C MET A 242 7.16 8.25 -9.80
N GLU A 243 6.55 9.42 -10.02
CA GLU A 243 7.19 10.72 -9.80
C GLU A 243 7.49 10.96 -8.31
N VAL A 244 6.66 10.48 -7.39
CA VAL A 244 6.95 10.51 -5.94
C VAL A 244 8.21 9.71 -5.60
N MET A 245 8.46 8.62 -6.32
CA MET A 245 9.68 7.82 -6.17
C MET A 245 10.86 8.38 -6.98
N GLY A 246 10.78 9.59 -7.55
CA GLY A 246 11.85 10.15 -8.38
C GLY A 246 11.99 9.55 -9.80
N GLY A 247 11.01 8.76 -10.25
CA GLY A 247 10.94 8.20 -11.61
C GLY A 247 11.70 6.88 -11.82
N VAL A 248 11.61 6.32 -13.04
CA VAL A 248 12.01 4.94 -13.37
C VAL A 248 13.50 4.63 -13.13
N GLY A 249 14.37 5.65 -13.18
CA GLY A 249 15.81 5.51 -12.99
C GLY A 249 16.30 5.75 -11.56
N SER A 250 15.42 6.11 -10.63
CA SER A 250 15.82 6.51 -9.28
C SER A 250 16.20 5.31 -8.39
N ALA A 251 16.94 5.60 -7.32
CA ALA A 251 17.22 4.62 -6.28
C ALA A 251 15.92 4.14 -5.59
N ALA A 252 14.98 5.04 -5.32
CA ALA A 252 13.70 4.72 -4.68
C ALA A 252 12.83 3.79 -5.56
N PHE A 253 12.77 4.00 -6.87
CA PHE A 253 12.05 3.10 -7.78
C PHE A 253 12.76 1.76 -7.93
N ASN A 254 14.09 1.73 -7.93
CA ASN A 254 14.85 0.47 -7.88
C ASN A 254 14.56 -0.30 -6.58
N TYR A 255 14.49 0.40 -5.45
CA TYR A 255 14.13 -0.17 -4.17
C TYR A 255 12.69 -0.73 -4.17
N PHE A 256 11.73 -0.01 -4.76
CA PHE A 256 10.36 -0.52 -4.98
C PHE A 256 10.36 -1.85 -5.73
N LYS A 257 11.10 -1.97 -6.85
CA LYS A 257 11.17 -3.23 -7.62
C LYS A 257 11.74 -4.38 -6.78
N LEU A 258 12.77 -4.09 -5.99
CA LEU A 258 13.43 -5.02 -5.09
C LEU A 258 12.47 -5.52 -4.00
N LEU A 259 11.76 -4.61 -3.33
CA LEU A 259 10.76 -4.93 -2.33
C LEU A 259 9.59 -5.72 -2.91
N LEU A 260 9.12 -5.35 -4.11
CA LEU A 260 8.04 -6.08 -4.77
C LEU A 260 8.44 -7.54 -5.02
N TYR A 261 9.65 -7.78 -5.51
CA TYR A 261 10.18 -9.12 -5.72
C TYR A 261 10.33 -9.89 -4.41
N GLN A 262 11.05 -9.33 -3.42
CA GLN A 262 11.28 -9.98 -2.13
C GLN A 262 9.97 -10.28 -1.40
N GLY A 263 9.06 -9.31 -1.38
CA GLY A 263 7.74 -9.45 -0.78
C GLY A 263 6.89 -10.53 -1.46
N MET A 264 6.93 -10.62 -2.79
CA MET A 264 6.25 -11.69 -3.55
C MET A 264 6.84 -13.07 -3.25
N VAL A 265 8.16 -13.18 -3.11
CA VAL A 265 8.84 -14.44 -2.75
C VAL A 265 8.39 -14.88 -1.35
N ALA A 266 8.43 -14.01 -0.35
CA ALA A 266 8.00 -14.35 1.02
C ALA A 266 6.53 -14.77 1.09
N VAL A 267 5.66 -14.06 0.37
CA VAL A 267 4.25 -14.43 0.21
C VAL A 267 4.09 -15.80 -0.43
N ARG A 268 4.90 -16.11 -1.46
CA ARG A 268 4.88 -17.40 -2.14
C ARG A 268 5.35 -18.55 -1.25
N GLU A 269 6.30 -18.33 -0.36
CA GLU A 269 6.72 -19.34 0.64
C GLU A 269 5.63 -19.67 1.65
N ARG A 270 4.75 -18.71 1.95
CA ARG A 270 3.64 -18.83 2.91
C ARG A 270 2.27 -18.97 2.26
N ALA A 271 2.25 -19.41 1.00
CA ALA A 271 1.05 -19.49 0.19
C ALA A 271 -0.02 -20.44 0.78
N ASP A 272 0.39 -21.54 1.40
CA ASP A 272 -0.54 -22.52 1.99
C ASP A 272 -1.36 -21.91 3.14
N ASP A 273 -0.81 -20.97 3.90
CA ASP A 273 -1.53 -20.28 4.97
C ASP A 273 -2.63 -19.37 4.41
N ILE A 274 -2.28 -18.59 3.38
CA ILE A 274 -3.21 -17.69 2.69
C ILE A 274 -4.30 -18.50 2.00
N LEU A 275 -3.92 -19.54 1.26
CA LEU A 275 -4.87 -20.42 0.57
C LEU A 275 -5.78 -21.17 1.55
N GLY A 276 -5.24 -21.63 2.68
CA GLY A 276 -6.00 -22.29 3.73
C GLY A 276 -7.09 -21.39 4.28
N LEU A 277 -6.75 -20.14 4.63
CA LEU A 277 -7.72 -19.18 5.19
C LEU A 277 -8.81 -18.81 4.19
N VAL A 278 -8.46 -18.54 2.94
CA VAL A 278 -9.46 -18.26 1.90
C VAL A 278 -10.32 -19.51 1.62
N SER A 279 -9.74 -20.71 1.72
CA SER A 279 -10.47 -21.98 1.55
C SER A 279 -11.49 -22.22 2.66
N LEU A 280 -11.21 -21.82 3.90
CA LEU A 280 -12.16 -21.90 5.02
C LEU A 280 -13.43 -21.07 4.77
N MET A 281 -13.31 -20.02 3.97
CA MET A 281 -14.43 -19.17 3.56
C MET A 281 -15.18 -19.73 2.34
N THR A 282 -14.88 -20.91 1.83
CA THR A 282 -15.61 -21.47 0.67
C THR A 282 -16.98 -22.07 1.03
N PRO A 283 -17.15 -22.84 2.13
CA PRO A 283 -18.43 -23.47 2.42
C PRO A 283 -19.46 -22.43 2.89
N TYR A 284 -20.69 -22.51 2.36
CA TYR A 284 -21.83 -21.67 2.76
C TYR A 284 -21.63 -20.15 2.68
N ASN A 285 -20.63 -19.70 1.92
CA ASN A 285 -20.32 -18.29 1.80
C ASN A 285 -21.29 -17.57 0.86
N THR A 286 -21.70 -16.38 1.27
CA THR A 286 -22.66 -15.51 0.57
C THR A 286 -22.04 -14.19 0.11
N MET A 287 -20.73 -14.00 0.33
CA MET A 287 -19.99 -12.82 -0.14
C MET A 287 -19.81 -12.86 -1.65
N SER A 288 -20.07 -11.75 -2.33
CA SER A 288 -20.00 -11.69 -3.80
C SER A 288 -18.59 -11.92 -4.35
N CYS A 289 -17.53 -11.62 -3.58
CA CYS A 289 -16.14 -11.79 -4.02
C CYS A 289 -15.76 -13.23 -4.41
N PHE A 290 -16.47 -14.25 -3.89
CA PHE A 290 -16.22 -15.64 -4.28
C PHE A 290 -16.95 -16.06 -5.57
N GLY A 291 -17.82 -15.21 -6.10
CA GLY A 291 -18.62 -15.48 -7.29
C GLY A 291 -19.59 -16.65 -7.10
N SER A 292 -20.03 -17.23 -8.22
CA SER A 292 -20.89 -18.42 -8.22
C SER A 292 -20.16 -19.72 -7.89
N ASP A 293 -18.83 -19.73 -8.01
CA ASP A 293 -17.98 -20.88 -7.75
C ASP A 293 -16.80 -20.48 -6.82
N PRO A 294 -16.99 -20.60 -5.49
CA PRO A 294 -15.96 -20.29 -4.51
C PRO A 294 -14.66 -21.11 -4.69
N ALA A 295 -14.75 -22.35 -5.19
CA ALA A 295 -13.58 -23.19 -5.41
C ALA A 295 -12.71 -22.67 -6.55
N SER A 296 -13.34 -22.18 -7.63
CA SER A 296 -12.63 -21.48 -8.72
C SER A 296 -11.92 -20.23 -8.22
N THR A 297 -12.52 -19.46 -7.30
CA THR A 297 -11.85 -18.29 -6.69
C THR A 297 -10.56 -18.67 -5.97
N VAL A 298 -10.57 -19.75 -5.18
CA VAL A 298 -9.36 -20.29 -4.53
C VAL A 298 -8.35 -20.78 -5.56
N GLN A 299 -8.79 -21.45 -6.63
CA GLN A 299 -7.89 -21.93 -7.69
C GLN A 299 -7.22 -20.77 -8.44
N GLN A 300 -7.97 -19.69 -8.71
CA GLN A 300 -7.44 -18.47 -9.31
C GLN A 300 -6.46 -17.76 -8.37
N LEU A 301 -6.70 -17.75 -7.05
CA LEU A 301 -5.72 -17.28 -6.09
C LEU A 301 -4.46 -18.14 -6.11
N ARG A 302 -4.61 -19.46 -6.14
CA ARG A 302 -3.50 -20.41 -6.23
C ARG A 302 -2.65 -20.18 -7.48
N SER A 303 -3.26 -19.92 -8.63
CA SER A 303 -2.51 -19.69 -9.87
C SER A 303 -1.67 -18.41 -9.84
N ARG A 304 -2.06 -17.40 -9.04
CA ARG A 304 -1.29 -16.15 -8.89
C ARG A 304 0.01 -16.30 -8.11
N PHE A 305 0.16 -17.37 -7.31
CA PHE A 305 1.44 -17.71 -6.70
C PHE A 305 2.49 -18.22 -7.69
N ARG A 306 2.07 -18.54 -8.94
CA ARG A 306 2.94 -18.97 -10.04
C ARG A 306 3.91 -20.09 -9.65
N PHE A 307 3.38 -21.15 -9.03
CA PHE A 307 4.17 -22.34 -8.68
C PHE A 307 4.76 -23.06 -9.90
N ASP A 308 4.25 -22.78 -11.10
CA ASP A 308 4.80 -23.22 -12.38
C ASP A 308 6.20 -22.65 -12.68
N LEU A 309 6.56 -21.52 -12.06
CA LEU A 309 7.87 -20.89 -12.23
C LEU A 309 8.85 -21.43 -11.18
N GLU A 310 9.52 -22.54 -11.49
CA GLU A 310 10.37 -23.27 -10.54
C GLU A 310 11.70 -22.57 -10.24
N THR A 311 12.23 -21.78 -11.19
CA THR A 311 13.50 -21.07 -11.02
C THR A 311 13.29 -19.67 -10.44
N GLU A 312 14.28 -19.21 -9.69
CA GLU A 312 14.31 -17.85 -9.13
C GLU A 312 14.28 -16.79 -10.24
N THR A 313 15.02 -17.04 -11.33
CA THR A 313 15.11 -16.17 -12.50
C THR A 313 13.77 -16.03 -13.21
N ASP A 314 13.06 -17.14 -13.46
CA ASP A 314 11.75 -17.10 -14.13
C ASP A 314 10.72 -16.33 -13.30
N PHE A 315 10.74 -16.52 -11.97
CA PHE A 315 9.87 -15.77 -11.08
C PHE A 315 10.23 -14.28 -11.03
N ALA A 316 11.51 -13.93 -11.02
CA ALA A 316 11.97 -12.54 -11.10
C ALA A 316 11.53 -11.87 -12.42
N LEU A 317 11.59 -12.60 -13.55
CA LEU A 317 11.09 -12.13 -14.84
C LEU A 317 9.57 -11.90 -14.81
N HIS A 318 8.80 -12.80 -14.20
CA HIS A 318 7.36 -12.60 -14.01
C HIS A 318 7.06 -11.34 -13.17
N VAL A 319 7.76 -11.12 -12.05
CA VAL A 319 7.57 -9.90 -11.24
C VAL A 319 7.92 -8.65 -12.04
N LYS A 320 8.99 -8.69 -12.85
CA LYS A 320 9.35 -7.60 -13.77
C LYS A 320 8.24 -7.32 -14.79
N GLU A 321 7.63 -8.35 -15.36
CA GLU A 321 6.49 -8.23 -16.27
C GLU A 321 5.26 -7.63 -15.57
N LEU A 322 5.00 -7.98 -14.30
CA LEU A 322 3.92 -7.37 -13.52
C LEU A 322 4.12 -5.86 -13.36
N ILE A 323 5.36 -5.42 -13.10
CA ILE A 323 5.70 -4.00 -13.01
C ILE A 323 5.46 -3.34 -14.37
N LEU A 324 6.03 -3.87 -15.45
CA LEU A 324 5.88 -3.30 -16.80
C LEU A 324 4.41 -3.24 -17.25
N GLY A 325 3.61 -4.26 -16.93
CA GLY A 325 2.18 -4.30 -17.22
C GLY A 325 1.34 -3.34 -16.36
N SER A 326 1.89 -2.86 -15.24
CA SER A 326 1.23 -1.91 -14.33
C SER A 326 1.63 -0.46 -14.61
N VAL A 327 2.84 -0.23 -15.12
CA VAL A 327 3.35 1.10 -15.47
C VAL A 327 2.42 1.75 -16.47
N ASP A 328 1.81 2.84 -16.02
CA ASP A 328 1.07 3.77 -16.86
C ASP A 328 -0.02 3.13 -17.73
N ASN A 329 -0.64 2.07 -17.21
CA ASN A 329 -1.56 1.24 -17.96
C ASN A 329 -2.77 2.06 -18.46
N TRP A 330 -2.97 2.07 -19.78
CA TRP A 330 -4.01 2.84 -20.43
C TRP A 330 -5.43 2.54 -19.92
N ARG A 331 -5.70 1.33 -19.42
CA ARG A 331 -7.00 0.97 -18.85
C ARG A 331 -7.19 1.53 -17.45
N THR A 332 -6.15 1.57 -16.62
CA THR A 332 -6.19 2.26 -15.33
C THR A 332 -6.43 3.75 -15.53
N ARG A 333 -5.74 4.37 -16.51
CA ARG A 333 -6.01 5.76 -16.91
C ARG A 333 -7.45 5.98 -17.38
N ARG A 334 -7.99 5.05 -18.17
CA ARG A 334 -9.38 5.10 -18.64
C ARG A 334 -10.38 4.99 -17.47
N TYR A 335 -10.05 4.17 -16.47
CA TYR A 335 -10.87 4.02 -15.27
C TYR A 335 -10.82 5.28 -14.40
N ASP A 336 -9.64 5.87 -14.21
CA ASP A 336 -9.50 7.18 -13.56
C ASP A 336 -10.32 8.24 -14.30
N GLN A 337 -10.24 8.31 -15.64
CA GLN A 337 -11.08 9.22 -16.45
C GLN A 337 -12.58 8.96 -16.26
N PHE A 338 -13.00 7.71 -16.16
CA PHE A 338 -14.39 7.35 -15.90
C PHE A 338 -14.83 7.84 -14.52
N GLN A 339 -14.00 7.65 -13.50
CA GLN A 339 -14.23 8.16 -12.14
C GLN A 339 -14.23 9.70 -12.09
N THR A 340 -13.37 10.36 -12.88
CA THR A 340 -13.40 11.83 -13.06
C THR A 340 -14.71 12.28 -13.66
N LEU A 341 -15.20 11.61 -14.72
CA LEU A 341 -16.43 12.00 -15.41
C LEU A 341 -17.69 11.72 -14.59
N GLN A 342 -17.74 10.61 -13.86
CA GLN A 342 -18.93 10.20 -13.10
C GLN A 342 -18.96 10.83 -11.70
N ASN A 343 -17.83 10.81 -10.99
CA ASN A 343 -17.75 11.12 -9.57
C ASN A 343 -16.87 12.35 -9.29
N GLY A 344 -16.27 12.96 -10.32
CA GLY A 344 -15.44 14.16 -10.16
C GLY A 344 -14.08 13.90 -9.49
N ILE A 345 -13.58 12.66 -9.48
CA ILE A 345 -12.31 12.24 -8.85
C ILE A 345 -11.12 12.58 -9.78
N LEU A 346 -10.11 13.30 -9.29
CA LEU A 346 -8.92 13.81 -10.00
C LEU A 346 -7.65 12.96 -9.82
#